data_AF-A0A6B2SMM9-F1
#
_entry.id   AF-A0A6B2SMM9-F1
#
_cell.length_a   1.000
_cell.length_b   1.000
_cell.length_c   1.000
_cell.angle_alpha   90.00
_cell.angle_beta   90.00
_cell.angle_gamma   90.00
#
_symmetry.space_group_name_H-M   'P 1'
#
loop_
_entity.id
_entity.type
_entity.pdbx_description
1 polymer ?
#
loop_
_entity_poly.entity_id
_entity_poly.type
_entity_poly.pdbx_seq_one_letter_code
_entity_poly.pdbx_strand_id
1 'polypeptide(L)'
;SSLLRGLLSAAECFGHRLPEMYAGEQRTEGAAPLPHPAACRPAATAAASGVHVLAALAGIRPDAPAGTVKLAPVRSAPLGELGLGGLSVAGAPFSVRVSRLGLAMVEEAADGLQLGV
;
A
#
# COMPACT_ATOMS: atom_id res chain seq x y z
N SER A 1 -9.88 -7.78 -0.35
CA SER A 1 -10.75 -6.70 0.16
C SER A 1 -10.94 -6.76 1.68
N SER A 2 -11.15 -7.94 2.28
CA SER A 2 -11.23 -8.12 3.75
C SER A 2 -9.99 -7.63 4.52
N LEU A 3 -8.78 -7.92 4.04
CA LEU A 3 -7.52 -7.48 4.67
C LEU A 3 -7.41 -5.96 4.77
N LEU A 4 -7.72 -5.24 3.68
CA LEU A 4 -7.71 -3.77 3.67
C LEU A 4 -8.70 -3.21 4.71
N ARG A 5 -9.92 -3.72 4.73
CA ARG A 5 -10.94 -3.31 5.72
C ARG A 5 -10.50 -3.61 7.15
N GLY A 6 -9.92 -4.79 7.38
CA GLY A 6 -9.39 -5.18 8.69
C GLY A 6 -8.26 -4.25 9.15
N LEU A 7 -7.34 -3.91 8.25
CA LEU A 7 -6.25 -2.97 8.53
C LEU A 7 -6.77 -1.56 8.87
N LEU A 8 -7.71 -1.04 8.09
CA LEU A 8 -8.30 0.29 8.32
C LEU A 8 -9.08 0.34 9.65
N SER A 9 -9.90 -0.69 9.91
CA SER A 9 -10.62 -0.83 11.19
C SER A 9 -9.67 -0.96 12.38
N ALA A 10 -8.55 -1.67 12.23
CA ALA A 10 -7.54 -1.76 13.28
C ALA A 10 -6.82 -0.43 13.50
N ALA A 11 -6.54 0.33 12.44
CA ALA A 11 -5.87 1.63 12.54
C ALA A 11 -6.69 2.61 13.40
N GLU A 12 -8.02 2.62 13.27
CA GLU A 12 -8.90 3.43 14.12
C GLU A 12 -8.74 3.10 15.61
N CYS A 13 -8.64 1.82 15.96
CA CYS A 13 -8.46 1.36 17.35
C CYS A 13 -7.13 1.80 17.98
N PHE A 14 -6.13 2.12 17.15
CA PHE A 14 -4.81 2.58 17.59
C PHE A 14 -4.54 4.06 17.30
N GLY A 15 -5.56 4.87 16.99
CA GLY A 15 -5.37 6.29 16.66
C GLY A 15 -4.44 6.50 15.46
N HIS A 16 -4.55 5.63 14.45
CA HIS A 16 -3.73 5.57 13.23
C HIS A 16 -2.23 5.32 13.49
N ARG A 17 -1.88 4.78 14.66
CA ARG A 17 -0.52 4.40 15.05
C ARG A 17 -0.45 2.89 15.27
N LEU A 18 -0.55 2.14 14.17
CA LEU A 18 -0.57 0.68 14.19
C LEU A 18 0.64 0.09 14.95
N PRO A 19 0.46 -1.01 15.70
CA PRO A 19 1.58 -1.74 16.29
C PRO A 19 2.34 -2.51 15.22
N GLU A 20 3.60 -2.83 15.51
CA GLU A 20 4.38 -3.76 14.69
C GLU A 20 3.77 -5.16 14.64
N MET A 21 3.22 -5.59 15.78
CA MET A 21 2.71 -6.94 15.98
C MET A 21 1.48 -6.91 16.89
N TYR A 22 0.51 -7.77 16.56
CA TYR A 22 -0.71 -7.97 17.32
C TYR A 22 -0.53 -9.13 18.31
N ALA A 23 -1.33 -9.15 19.39
CA ALA A 23 -1.28 -10.20 20.41
C ALA A 23 -1.74 -11.59 19.92
N GLY A 24 -2.40 -11.68 18.77
CA GLY A 24 -2.87 -12.95 18.19
C GLY A 24 -4.26 -13.39 18.64
N GLU A 25 -4.98 -12.58 19.41
CA GLU A 25 -6.34 -12.88 19.87
C GLU A 25 -7.33 -13.01 18.71
N GLN A 26 -8.26 -13.97 18.82
CA GLN A 26 -9.33 -14.14 17.85
C GLN A 26 -10.23 -12.90 17.83
N ARG A 27 -10.57 -12.42 16.64
CA ARG A 27 -11.53 -11.33 16.48
C ARG A 27 -12.94 -11.83 16.85
N THR A 28 -13.50 -11.26 17.91
CA THR A 28 -14.90 -11.44 18.33
C THR A 28 -15.67 -10.14 18.18
N GLU A 29 -17.01 -10.23 18.18
CA GLU A 29 -17.87 -9.05 18.12
C GLU A 29 -17.65 -8.16 19.34
N GLY A 30 -17.44 -6.85 19.12
CA GLY A 30 -17.16 -5.88 20.17
C GLY A 30 -15.70 -5.83 20.68
N ALA A 31 -14.83 -6.77 20.29
CA ALA A 31 -13.42 -6.76 20.71
C ALA A 31 -12.56 -5.81 19.86
N ALA A 32 -11.66 -5.08 20.52
CA ALA A 32 -10.62 -4.28 19.87
C ALA A 32 -9.34 -5.13 19.67
N PRO A 33 -8.56 -4.91 18.59
CA PRO A 33 -7.27 -5.55 18.43
C PRO A 33 -6.30 -5.12 19.53
N LEU A 34 -5.51 -6.07 20.03
CA LEU A 34 -4.50 -5.82 21.05
C LEU A 34 -3.09 -5.84 20.46
N PRO A 35 -2.19 -4.96 20.91
CA PRO A 35 -0.77 -5.06 20.57
C PRO A 35 -0.15 -6.26 21.27
N HIS A 36 0.86 -6.86 20.65
CA HIS A 36 1.72 -7.75 21.40
C HIS A 36 2.47 -6.98 22.51
N PRO A 37 2.70 -7.55 23.70
CA PRO A 37 3.40 -6.86 24.80
C PRO A 37 4.79 -6.32 24.43
N ALA A 38 5.48 -7.02 23.52
CA ALA A 38 6.80 -6.63 23.01
C ALA A 38 6.76 -5.69 21.77
N ALA A 39 5.59 -5.17 21.37
CA ALA A 39 5.48 -4.35 20.17
C ALA A 39 6.06 -2.94 20.36
N CYS A 40 6.87 -2.49 19.40
CA CYS A 40 7.35 -1.11 19.34
C CYS A 40 6.22 -0.14 18.98
N ARG A 41 6.22 1.06 19.59
CA ARG A 41 5.19 2.08 19.38
C ARG A 41 5.79 3.50 19.28
N PRO A 42 5.88 4.09 18.07
CA PRO A 42 5.52 3.54 16.76
C PRO A 42 6.65 2.71 16.13
N ALA A 43 6.31 1.61 15.49
CA ALA A 43 7.27 0.87 14.66
C ALA A 43 7.37 1.48 13.26
N ALA A 44 8.60 1.59 12.73
CA ALA A 44 8.86 2.12 11.40
C ALA A 44 8.08 1.37 10.31
N THR A 45 8.01 0.04 10.40
CA THR A 45 7.26 -0.82 9.46
C THR A 45 5.76 -0.54 9.48
N ALA A 46 5.20 -0.31 10.67
CA ALA A 46 3.78 0.00 10.80
C ALA A 46 3.44 1.37 10.19
N ALA A 47 4.33 2.36 10.34
CA ALA A 47 4.18 3.67 9.70
C ALA A 47 4.27 3.60 8.17
N ALA A 48 5.19 2.78 7.64
CA ALA A 48 5.36 2.59 6.20
C ALA A 48 4.20 1.81 5.53
N SER A 49 3.44 1.04 6.30
CA SER A 49 2.38 0.16 5.78
C SER A 49 1.30 0.88 4.98
N GLY A 50 0.93 2.11 5.37
CA GLY A 50 -0.09 2.90 4.65
C GLY A 50 0.33 3.21 3.21
N VAL A 51 1.58 3.64 3.01
CA VAL A 51 2.14 3.90 1.68
C VAL A 51 2.22 2.60 0.87
N HIS A 52 2.63 1.50 1.51
CA HIS A 52 2.71 0.20 0.85
C HIS A 52 1.33 -0.30 0.38
N VAL A 53 0.28 -0.10 1.19
CA VAL A 53 -1.10 -0.42 0.81
C VAL A 53 -1.54 0.39 -0.41
N LEU A 54 -1.25 1.69 -0.44
CA LEU A 54 -1.56 2.52 -1.61
C LEU A 54 -0.84 2.04 -2.87
N ALA A 55 0.45 1.75 -2.79
CA ALA A 55 1.22 1.20 -3.91
C ALA A 55 0.67 -0.17 -4.37
N ALA A 56 0.26 -1.02 -3.42
CA ALA A 56 -0.32 -2.32 -3.70
C ALA A 56 -1.69 -2.21 -4.41
N LEU A 57 -2.52 -1.24 -4.01
CA LEU A 57 -3.84 -0.97 -4.60
C LEU A 57 -3.73 -0.29 -5.97
N ALA A 58 -2.75 0.60 -6.15
CA ALA A 58 -2.37 1.12 -7.47
C ALA A 58 -1.82 0.03 -8.39
N GLY A 59 -1.42 -1.11 -7.82
CA GLY A 59 -0.97 -2.27 -8.58
C GLY A 59 0.43 -2.13 -9.16
N ILE A 60 1.28 -1.32 -8.53
CA ILE A 60 2.66 -1.11 -8.98
C ILE A 60 3.47 -2.39 -8.69
N ARG A 61 4.11 -2.94 -9.71
CA ARG A 61 4.93 -4.15 -9.63
C ARG A 61 6.26 -3.89 -10.36
N PRO A 62 7.27 -3.35 -9.66
CA PRO A 62 8.58 -3.10 -10.24
C PRO A 62 9.38 -4.40 -10.34
N ASP A 63 10.07 -4.58 -11.46
CA ASP A 63 11.12 -5.57 -11.68
C ASP A 63 12.41 -4.81 -12.03
N ALA A 64 13.17 -4.46 -10.99
CA ALA A 64 14.39 -3.67 -11.16
C ALA A 64 15.47 -4.38 -11.99
N PRO A 65 15.75 -5.68 -11.81
CA PRO A 65 16.68 -6.40 -12.68
C PRO A 65 16.27 -6.40 -14.16
N ALA A 66 14.99 -6.53 -14.47
CA ALA A 66 14.50 -6.48 -15.84
C ALA A 66 14.30 -5.04 -16.37
N GLY A 67 14.45 -4.01 -15.52
CA GLY A 67 14.17 -2.63 -15.88
C GLY A 67 12.71 -2.40 -16.28
N THR A 68 11.77 -3.14 -15.69
CA THR A 68 10.34 -3.02 -16.04
C THR A 68 9.47 -2.67 -14.84
N VAL A 69 8.30 -2.09 -15.11
CA VAL A 69 7.24 -1.91 -14.12
C VAL A 69 5.90 -2.32 -14.71
N LYS A 70 5.14 -3.15 -14.00
CA LYS A 70 3.75 -3.48 -14.36
C LYS A 70 2.78 -2.70 -13.51
N LEU A 71 1.64 -2.36 -14.10
CA LEU A 71 0.53 -1.69 -13.43
C LEU A 71 -0.73 -2.55 -13.52
N ALA A 72 -1.22 -3.02 -12.37
CA ALA A 72 -2.44 -3.82 -12.26
C ALA A 72 -3.36 -3.27 -11.16
N PRO A 73 -4.02 -2.11 -11.38
CA PRO A 73 -4.83 -1.46 -10.35
C PRO A 73 -5.96 -2.35 -9.83
N VAL A 74 -6.18 -2.32 -8.52
CA VAL A 74 -7.28 -3.05 -7.88
C VAL A 74 -8.58 -2.28 -8.11
N ARG A 75 -9.38 -2.71 -9.10
CA ARG A 75 -10.64 -2.05 -9.49
C ARG A 75 -11.69 -1.93 -8.38
N SER A 76 -11.63 -2.79 -7.36
CA SER A 76 -12.55 -2.79 -6.22
C SER A 76 -12.05 -1.96 -5.02
N ALA A 77 -10.93 -1.26 -5.17
CA ALA A 77 -10.40 -0.41 -4.10
C ALA A 77 -11.30 0.83 -3.91
N PRO A 78 -11.73 1.14 -2.68
CA PRO A 78 -12.62 2.27 -2.41
C PRO A 78 -11.88 3.62 -2.34
N LEU A 79 -10.90 3.84 -3.22
CA LEU A 79 -10.00 5.01 -3.16
C LEU A 79 -10.36 6.12 -4.15
N GLY A 80 -11.28 5.86 -5.08
CA GLY A 80 -11.57 6.81 -6.16
C GLY A 80 -10.38 6.97 -7.10
N GLU A 81 -10.02 8.22 -7.40
CA GLU A 81 -8.85 8.55 -8.21
C GLU A 81 -7.62 8.71 -7.31
N LEU A 82 -6.48 8.13 -7.71
CA LEU A 82 -5.25 8.10 -6.93
C LEU A 82 -4.07 8.56 -7.78
N GLY A 83 -3.32 9.56 -7.32
CA GLY A 83 -2.02 9.95 -7.87
C GLY A 83 -0.89 9.57 -6.92
N LEU A 84 0.14 8.91 -7.41
CA LEU A 84 1.35 8.56 -6.68
C LEU A 84 2.57 9.13 -7.42
N GLY A 85 3.21 10.12 -6.81
CA GLY A 85 4.43 10.76 -7.34
C GLY A 85 5.60 10.64 -6.38
N GLY A 86 6.78 11.08 -6.82
CA GLY A 86 8.02 11.00 -6.04
C GLY A 86 8.50 9.56 -5.79
N LEU A 87 8.04 8.60 -6.59
CA LEU A 87 8.49 7.22 -6.50
C LEU A 87 9.81 7.05 -7.26
N SER A 88 10.55 6.01 -6.90
CA SER A 88 11.76 5.60 -7.61
C SER A 88 11.72 4.11 -7.89
N VAL A 89 11.94 3.73 -9.15
CA VAL A 89 12.06 2.35 -9.61
C VAL A 89 13.46 2.17 -10.18
N ALA A 90 14.23 1.25 -9.62
CA ALA A 90 15.64 1.04 -10.00
C ALA A 90 16.51 2.32 -9.96
N GLY A 91 16.19 3.25 -9.05
CA GLY A 91 16.91 4.52 -8.93
C GLY A 91 16.42 5.63 -9.87
N ALA A 92 15.47 5.34 -10.75
CA ALA A 92 14.90 6.29 -11.70
C ALA A 92 13.53 6.82 -11.24
N PRO A 93 13.18 8.09 -11.53
CA PRO A 93 11.91 8.68 -11.13
C PRO A 93 10.72 7.97 -11.78
N PHE A 94 9.64 7.83 -11.02
CA PHE A 94 8.41 7.21 -11.47
C PHE A 94 7.18 7.89 -10.83
N SER A 95 6.14 8.09 -11.61
CA SER A 95 4.83 8.50 -11.11
C SER A 95 3.68 7.87 -11.90
N VAL A 96 2.58 7.62 -11.20
CA VAL A 96 1.41 6.94 -11.76
C VAL A 96 0.12 7.57 -11.24
N ARG A 97 -0.86 7.67 -12.13
CA ARG A 97 -2.24 8.01 -11.81
C ARG A 97 -3.16 6.83 -12.10
N VAL A 98 -4.06 6.55 -11.18
CA VAL A 98 -5.14 5.56 -11.33
C VAL A 98 -6.46 6.31 -11.33
N SER A 99 -7.20 6.22 -12.43
CA SER A 99 -8.51 6.85 -12.54
C SER A 99 -9.56 6.15 -11.68
N ARG A 100 -10.72 6.81 -11.47
CA ARG A 100 -11.88 6.21 -10.78
C ARG A 100 -12.38 4.91 -11.44
N LEU A 101 -12.05 4.67 -12.70
CA LEU A 101 -12.42 3.46 -13.46
C LEU A 101 -11.36 2.35 -13.32
N GLY A 102 -10.29 2.58 -12.56
CA GLY A 102 -9.19 1.63 -12.38
C GLY A 102 -8.24 1.57 -13.58
N LEU A 103 -8.19 2.61 -14.41
CA LEU A 103 -7.20 2.73 -15.48
C LEU A 103 -5.94 3.38 -14.95
N ALA A 104 -4.80 2.71 -15.13
CA ALA A 104 -3.49 3.24 -14.75
C ALA A 104 -2.87 4.02 -15.92
N MET A 105 -2.28 5.16 -15.60
CA MET A 105 -1.51 5.99 -16.52
C MET A 105 -0.19 6.34 -15.84
N VAL A 106 0.92 6.10 -16.52
CA VAL A 106 2.23 6.58 -16.07
C VAL A 106 2.33 8.07 -16.39
N GLU A 107 2.63 8.90 -15.39
CA GLU A 107 2.84 10.34 -15.58
C GLU A 107 4.32 10.68 -15.75
N GLU A 108 5.22 9.86 -15.19
CA GLU A 108 6.68 9.99 -15.31
C GLU A 108 7.33 8.61 -15.27
N ALA A 109 8.26 8.37 -16.18
CA ALA A 109 9.16 7.22 -16.19
C ALA A 109 10.44 7.60 -16.93
N ALA A 110 11.59 7.08 -16.50
CA ALA A 110 12.84 7.27 -17.23
C ALA A 110 12.85 6.48 -18.55
N ASP A 111 13.63 6.96 -19.54
CA ASP A 111 13.72 6.39 -20.89
C ASP A 111 14.06 4.89 -20.92
N GLY A 112 14.77 4.39 -19.90
CA GLY A 112 15.15 2.98 -19.77
C GLY A 112 14.12 2.09 -19.06
N LEU A 113 13.07 2.66 -18.45
CA LEU A 113 12.07 1.90 -17.70
C LEU A 113 10.93 1.48 -18.63
N GLN A 114 10.80 0.17 -18.83
CA GLN A 114 9.77 -0.37 -19.72
C GLN A 114 8.48 -0.69 -18.95
N LEU A 115 7.33 -0.46 -19.58
CA LEU A 115 6.06 -0.95 -19.05
C LEU A 115 5.93 -2.43 -19.38
N GLY A 116 5.96 -3.27 -18.34
CA GLY A 116 5.77 -4.71 -18.51
C GLY A 116 4.31 -5.04 -18.82
N VAL A 117 4.11 -6.06 -19.66
CA VAL A 117 2.79 -6.61 -20.03
C VAL A 117 2.25 -7.53 -18.94
#